data_AF-A0A1M6ZJ25-F1
#
_entry.id   AF-A0A1M6ZJ25-F1
#
_cell.length_a   1.000
_cell.length_b   1.000
_cell.length_c   1.000
_cell.angle_alpha   90.00
_cell.angle_beta   90.00
_cell.angle_gamma   90.00
#
_symmetry.space_group_name_H-M   'P 1'
#
loop_
_entity.id
_entity.type
_entity.pdbx_description
1 polymer ?
#
loop_
_entity_poly.entity_id
_entity_poly.type
_entity_poly.pdbx_seq_one_letter_code
_entity_poly.pdbx_strand_id
1 'polypeptide(L)'
;MKSSVEPPAVASARVTAIDGLRGLLAVVVLAWHVCAPFGINWMLMPAHFAVGLFFVLSSYVLTRSWEGRFGVFLARRVVRLWPVYALCLAAGYIIASVPPVWSEFLWYPLIGPNDEPSINPPVWSLFLEVWAMPFMPLIVWSSSDKIRGITCAAAAMLVGLIVPQVSILCLFVIGASFSHISFRNRLLDAAIPQWLGRISYSLYLSHALVLKVFVHAFGAWGGVLAIPAALCIGWLIWWSVERQSIKLSRKIGRTAVFQMSSIAT
;
A
#
# COMPACT_ATOMS: atom_id res chain seq x y z
N MET A 1 22.57 -3.07 35.67
CA MET A 1 22.89 -3.73 34.39
C MET A 1 21.71 -3.50 33.43
N LYS A 2 21.70 -2.37 32.70
CA LYS A 2 20.67 -2.08 31.70
C LYS A 2 21.05 -2.84 30.43
N SER A 3 20.32 -3.89 30.08
CA SER A 3 20.45 -4.55 28.78
C SER A 3 19.91 -3.58 27.72
N SER A 4 20.81 -2.83 27.09
CA SER A 4 20.53 -2.15 25.83
C SER A 4 20.20 -3.22 24.80
N VAL A 5 18.91 -3.50 24.62
CA VAL A 5 18.42 -4.25 23.48
C VAL A 5 18.68 -3.37 22.27
N GLU A 6 19.88 -3.49 21.70
CA GLU A 6 20.10 -3.03 20.33
C GLU A 6 19.10 -3.79 19.46
N PRO A 7 18.19 -3.09 18.76
CA PRO A 7 17.32 -3.78 17.81
C PRO A 7 18.23 -4.47 16.80
N PRO A 8 18.00 -5.77 16.51
CA PRO A 8 18.86 -6.49 15.58
C PRO A 8 18.92 -5.71 14.28
N ALA A 9 20.13 -5.34 13.87
CA ALA A 9 20.42 -4.68 12.61
C ALA A 9 20.11 -5.66 11.47
N VAL A 10 18.83 -5.83 11.14
CA VAL A 10 18.41 -6.59 9.97
C VAL A 10 18.81 -5.75 8.76
N ALA A 11 19.93 -6.13 8.16
CA ALA A 11 20.39 -5.52 6.91
C ALA A 11 19.22 -5.44 5.91
N SER A 12 19.05 -4.24 5.35
CA SER A 12 17.95 -3.77 4.51
C SER A 12 17.91 -4.41 3.11
N ALA A 13 18.22 -5.70 3.01
CA ALA A 13 18.14 -6.45 1.77
C ALA A 13 16.68 -6.50 1.29
N ARG A 14 16.46 -5.96 0.08
CA ARG A 14 15.15 -5.97 -0.58
C ARG A 14 14.78 -7.41 -0.91
N VAL A 15 13.59 -7.83 -0.47
CA VAL A 15 13.04 -9.14 -0.79
C VAL A 15 12.22 -9.03 -2.07
N THR A 16 12.80 -9.43 -3.19
CA THR A 16 12.20 -9.30 -4.53
C THR A 16 10.88 -10.05 -4.66
N ALA A 17 10.79 -11.23 -4.05
CA ALA A 17 9.58 -12.06 -4.11
C ALA A 17 8.32 -11.35 -3.58
N ILE A 18 8.46 -10.39 -2.65
CA ILE A 18 7.35 -9.57 -2.14
C ILE A 18 6.77 -8.67 -3.24
N ASP A 19 7.61 -8.08 -4.08
CA ASP A 19 7.13 -7.29 -5.22
C ASP A 19 6.36 -8.19 -6.21
N GLY A 20 6.89 -9.37 -6.50
CA GLY A 20 6.23 -10.35 -7.36
C GLY A 20 4.86 -10.78 -6.84
N LEU A 21 4.77 -11.02 -5.53
CA LEU A 21 3.51 -11.36 -4.86
C LEU A 21 2.50 -10.22 -4.96
N ARG A 22 2.91 -8.97 -4.72
CA ARG A 22 2.05 -7.79 -4.91
C ARG A 22 1.50 -7.70 -6.33
N GLY A 23 2.31 -8.05 -7.33
CA GLY A 23 1.87 -8.12 -8.72
C GLY A 23 0.76 -9.13 -8.94
N LEU A 24 0.90 -10.34 -8.39
CA LEU A 24 -0.12 -11.39 -8.49
C LEU A 24 -1.42 -10.98 -7.78
N LEU A 25 -1.31 -10.40 -6.58
CA LEU A 25 -2.48 -9.91 -5.82
C LEU A 25 -3.22 -8.80 -6.57
N ALA A 26 -2.51 -7.90 -7.24
CA ALA A 26 -3.12 -6.85 -8.05
C ALA A 26 -3.95 -7.43 -9.21
N VAL A 27 -3.49 -8.53 -9.83
CA VAL A 27 -4.26 -9.23 -10.87
C VAL A 27 -5.54 -9.83 -10.31
N VAL A 28 -5.51 -10.43 -9.11
CA VAL A 28 -6.71 -10.97 -8.46
C VAL A 28 -7.75 -9.88 -8.22
N VAL A 29 -7.33 -8.72 -7.70
CA VAL A 29 -8.22 -7.58 -7.44
C VAL A 29 -8.79 -7.00 -8.75
N LEU A 30 -7.96 -6.85 -9.78
CA LEU A 30 -8.40 -6.39 -11.09
C LEU A 30 -9.42 -7.35 -11.69
N ALA A 31 -9.15 -8.66 -11.63
CA ALA A 31 -10.03 -9.68 -12.17
C ALA A 31 -11.41 -9.64 -11.47
N TRP A 32 -11.47 -9.42 -10.14
CA TRP A 32 -12.74 -9.22 -9.45
C TRP A 32 -13.54 -8.06 -10.03
N HIS A 33 -12.92 -6.90 -10.25
CA HIS A 33 -13.64 -5.73 -10.77
C HIS A 33 -14.09 -5.89 -12.22
N VAL A 34 -13.40 -6.73 -13.01
CA VAL A 34 -13.83 -7.10 -14.37
C VAL A 34 -15.00 -8.09 -14.34
N CYS A 35 -14.98 -9.05 -13.41
CA CYS A 35 -15.95 -10.13 -13.34
C CYS A 35 -17.25 -9.76 -12.57
N ALA A 36 -17.18 -8.83 -11.62
CA ALA A 36 -18.33 -8.40 -10.83
C ALA A 36 -19.51 -7.87 -11.68
N PRO A 37 -19.31 -7.05 -12.74
CA PRO A 37 -20.39 -6.63 -13.64
C PRO A 37 -21.10 -7.78 -14.38
N PHE A 38 -20.47 -8.94 -14.50
CA PHE A 38 -21.07 -10.15 -15.09
C PHE A 38 -21.80 -11.02 -14.06
N GLY A 39 -21.93 -10.57 -12.80
CA GLY A 39 -22.56 -11.33 -11.72
C GLY A 39 -21.69 -12.47 -11.17
N ILE A 40 -20.40 -12.50 -11.51
CA ILE A 40 -19.47 -13.55 -11.08
C ILE A 40 -18.96 -13.23 -9.65
N ASN A 41 -19.80 -13.52 -8.66
CA ASN A 41 -19.58 -13.11 -7.27
C ASN A 41 -18.56 -13.96 -6.48
N TRP A 42 -18.23 -15.18 -6.93
CA TRP A 42 -17.30 -16.06 -6.22
C TRP A 42 -15.88 -15.49 -6.10
N MET A 43 -15.52 -14.53 -6.96
CA MET A 43 -14.24 -13.82 -6.94
C MET A 43 -14.14 -12.73 -5.87
N LEU A 44 -15.26 -12.39 -5.20
CA LEU A 44 -15.29 -11.38 -4.13
C LEU A 44 -14.38 -11.77 -2.98
N MET A 45 -14.50 -13.02 -2.50
CA MET A 45 -13.70 -13.51 -1.37
C MET A 45 -12.20 -13.52 -1.70
N PRO A 46 -11.72 -14.10 -2.81
CA PRO A 46 -10.33 -13.98 -3.24
C PRO A 46 -9.81 -12.54 -3.31
N ALA A 47 -10.62 -11.59 -3.78
CA ALA A 47 -10.22 -10.18 -3.85
C ALA A 47 -10.09 -9.54 -2.45
N HIS A 48 -11.01 -9.81 -1.53
CA HIS A 48 -10.89 -9.35 -0.14
C HIS A 48 -9.66 -9.93 0.55
N PHE A 49 -9.38 -11.23 0.36
CA PHE A 49 -8.15 -11.84 0.86
C PHE A 49 -6.91 -11.19 0.24
N ALA A 50 -6.93 -10.87 -1.05
CA ALA A 50 -5.81 -10.21 -1.73
C ALA A 50 -5.55 -8.80 -1.15
N VAL A 51 -6.60 -8.03 -0.88
CA VAL A 51 -6.51 -6.73 -0.19
C VAL A 51 -5.96 -6.90 1.24
N GLY A 52 -6.43 -7.90 1.98
CA GLY A 52 -5.89 -8.25 3.30
C GLY A 52 -4.38 -8.54 3.25
N LEU A 53 -3.94 -9.30 2.26
CA LEU A 53 -2.52 -9.58 2.04
C LEU A 53 -1.73 -8.32 1.65
N PHE A 54 -2.32 -7.36 0.92
CA PHE A 54 -1.65 -6.08 0.67
C PHE A 54 -1.32 -5.34 1.98
N PHE A 55 -2.19 -5.36 2.98
CA PHE A 55 -1.89 -4.79 4.31
C PHE A 55 -0.74 -5.50 5.01
N VAL A 56 -0.76 -6.84 5.00
CA VAL A 56 0.33 -7.66 5.58
C VAL A 56 1.66 -7.35 4.89
N LEU A 57 1.69 -7.33 3.56
CA LEU A 57 2.90 -7.04 2.78
C LEU A 57 3.35 -5.58 2.95
N SER A 58 2.41 -4.64 3.07
CA SER A 58 2.72 -3.24 3.33
C SER A 58 3.45 -3.11 4.66
N SER A 59 2.89 -3.68 5.74
CA SER A 59 3.52 -3.68 7.07
C SER A 59 4.87 -4.38 7.08
N TYR A 60 4.99 -5.54 6.43
CA TYR A 60 6.26 -6.26 6.28
C TYR A 60 7.36 -5.35 5.70
N VAL A 61 7.05 -4.63 4.61
CA VAL A 61 8.00 -3.71 3.97
C VAL A 61 8.24 -2.47 4.82
N LEU A 62 7.20 -1.93 5.47
CA LEU A 62 7.27 -0.78 6.37
C LEU A 62 8.24 -1.07 7.53
N THR A 63 8.06 -2.21 8.22
CA THR A 63 8.89 -2.64 9.35
C THR A 63 10.34 -2.88 8.95
N ARG A 64 10.62 -3.53 7.80
CA ARG A 64 12.01 -3.69 7.31
C ARG A 64 12.66 -2.37 6.89
N SER A 65 11.87 -1.37 6.53
CA SER A 65 12.35 -0.02 6.17
C SER A 65 12.44 0.93 7.37
N TRP A 66 12.09 0.46 8.57
CA TRP A 66 12.06 1.28 9.77
C TRP A 66 13.47 1.46 10.33
N GLU A 67 13.95 2.70 10.29
CA GLU A 67 15.29 3.10 10.74
C GLU A 67 15.22 3.85 12.09
N GLY A 68 14.10 3.75 12.83
CA GLY A 68 13.89 4.48 14.10
C GLY A 68 13.57 5.98 13.96
N ARG A 69 13.75 6.56 12.77
CA ARG A 69 13.56 8.00 12.50
C ARG A 69 12.15 8.31 11.99
N PHE A 70 11.22 8.54 12.91
CA PHE A 70 9.80 8.72 12.60
C PHE A 70 9.51 9.82 11.56
N GLY A 71 10.06 11.03 11.74
CA GLY A 71 9.80 12.15 10.81
C GLY A 71 10.31 11.89 9.39
N VAL A 72 11.53 11.36 9.25
CA VAL A 72 12.11 10.98 7.95
C VAL A 72 11.30 9.86 7.30
N PHE A 73 10.86 8.89 8.10
CA PHE A 73 10.02 7.80 7.63
C PHE A 73 8.70 8.33 7.04
N LEU A 74 7.97 9.17 7.78
CA LEU A 74 6.71 9.76 7.31
C LEU A 74 6.91 10.60 6.05
N ALA A 75 7.92 11.48 6.03
CA ALA A 75 8.20 12.32 4.87
C ALA A 75 8.47 11.49 3.60
N ARG A 76 9.27 10.42 3.71
CA ARG A 76 9.56 9.51 2.59
C ARG A 76 8.29 8.82 2.08
N ARG A 77 7.35 8.49 2.97
CA ARG A 77 6.09 7.83 2.62
C ARG A 77 5.10 8.78 1.95
N VAL A 78 4.92 9.98 2.49
CA VAL A 78 4.08 11.02 1.88
C VAL A 78 4.59 11.34 0.47
N VAL A 79 5.88 11.61 0.32
CA VAL A 79 6.48 11.91 -0.99
C VAL A 79 6.34 10.76 -1.98
N ARG A 80 6.36 9.51 -1.51
CA ARG A 80 6.21 8.34 -2.38
C ARG A 80 4.78 8.17 -2.89
N LEU A 81 3.80 8.29 -2.00
CA LEU A 81 2.41 7.91 -2.28
C LEU A 81 1.60 9.09 -2.83
N TRP A 82 1.73 10.28 -2.24
CA TRP A 82 0.87 11.43 -2.50
C TRP A 82 0.81 11.86 -3.98
N PRO A 83 1.93 11.91 -4.74
CA PRO A 83 1.86 12.38 -6.14
C PRO A 83 0.97 11.52 -7.05
N VAL A 84 1.01 10.20 -6.88
CA VAL A 84 0.19 9.27 -7.67
C VAL A 84 -1.27 9.37 -7.23
N TYR A 85 -1.49 9.44 -5.91
CA TYR A 85 -2.79 9.70 -5.32
C TYR A 85 -3.48 10.93 -5.89
N ALA A 86 -2.84 12.09 -5.76
CA ALA A 86 -3.36 13.37 -6.23
C ALA A 86 -3.64 13.34 -7.73
N LEU A 87 -2.77 12.71 -8.53
CA LEU A 87 -2.97 12.57 -9.97
C LEU A 87 -4.24 11.78 -10.30
N CYS A 88 -4.41 10.58 -9.74
CA CYS A 88 -5.59 9.76 -10.03
C CYS A 88 -6.87 10.37 -9.47
N LEU A 89 -6.80 11.06 -8.32
CA LEU A 89 -7.94 11.78 -7.74
C LEU A 89 -8.37 12.94 -8.65
N ALA A 90 -7.42 13.77 -9.09
CA ALA A 90 -7.70 14.86 -10.02
C ALA A 90 -8.26 14.36 -11.35
N ALA A 91 -7.65 13.32 -11.93
CA ALA A 91 -8.16 12.67 -13.15
C ALA A 91 -9.59 12.15 -12.95
N GLY A 92 -9.87 11.57 -11.78
CA GLY A 92 -11.19 11.12 -11.40
C GLY A 92 -12.23 12.25 -11.40
N TYR A 93 -11.96 13.37 -10.73
CA TYR A 93 -12.88 14.51 -10.71
C TYR A 93 -13.12 15.10 -12.10
N ILE A 94 -12.07 15.19 -12.92
CA ILE A 94 -12.17 15.67 -14.31
C ILE A 94 -13.08 14.74 -15.12
N ILE A 95 -12.87 13.43 -15.04
CA ILE A 95 -13.68 12.43 -15.76
C ILE A 95 -15.13 12.45 -15.28
N ALA A 96 -15.36 12.57 -13.97
CA ALA A 96 -16.69 12.66 -13.41
C ALA A 96 -17.39 14.00 -13.73
N SER A 97 -16.65 15.02 -14.19
CA SER A 97 -17.17 16.38 -14.42
C SER A 97 -17.82 17.00 -13.17
N VAL A 98 -17.27 16.69 -11.99
CA VAL A 98 -17.74 17.19 -10.68
C VAL A 98 -16.66 18.09 -10.06
N PRO A 99 -17.02 19.21 -9.41
CA PRO A 99 -16.04 20.06 -8.74
C PRO A 99 -15.26 19.27 -7.66
N PRO A 100 -13.94 19.49 -7.55
CA PRO A 100 -13.11 18.75 -6.61
C PRO A 100 -13.44 19.14 -5.16
N VAL A 101 -13.51 18.13 -4.29
CA VAL A 101 -13.53 18.33 -2.84
C VAL A 101 -12.09 18.48 -2.38
N TRP A 102 -11.64 19.72 -2.18
CA TRP A 102 -10.23 20.02 -1.90
C TRP A 102 -9.67 19.37 -0.63
N SER A 103 -10.51 19.06 0.35
CA SER A 103 -10.09 18.32 1.55
C SER A 103 -9.63 16.90 1.23
N GLU A 104 -10.11 16.28 0.14
CA GLU A 104 -9.64 14.94 -0.26
C GLU A 104 -8.17 14.95 -0.70
N PHE A 105 -7.67 16.05 -1.26
CA PHE A 105 -6.25 16.18 -1.62
C PHE A 105 -5.33 16.25 -0.40
N LEU A 106 -5.88 16.62 0.76
CA LEU A 106 -5.23 16.67 2.06
C LEU A 106 -5.62 15.43 2.89
N TRP A 107 -5.42 14.25 2.30
CA TRP A 107 -5.78 12.91 2.82
C TRP A 107 -5.34 12.53 4.25
N TYR A 108 -4.54 13.37 4.92
CA TYR A 108 -4.16 13.24 6.31
C TYR A 108 -3.89 14.65 6.89
N PRO A 109 -4.37 14.97 8.10
CA PRO A 109 -5.24 14.16 8.97
C PRO A 109 -6.74 14.35 8.68
N LEU A 110 -7.11 14.99 7.56
CA LEU A 110 -8.48 15.42 7.33
C LEU A 110 -9.43 14.27 6.95
N ILE A 111 -8.97 13.30 6.16
CA ILE A 111 -9.77 12.13 5.80
C ILE A 111 -9.58 11.06 6.87
N GLY A 112 -10.68 10.67 7.51
CA GLY A 112 -10.72 9.59 8.49
C GLY A 112 -10.61 8.20 7.84
N PRO A 113 -10.30 7.16 8.62
CA PRO A 113 -10.22 5.78 8.13
C PRO A 113 -11.58 5.22 7.66
N ASN A 114 -12.68 5.92 7.94
CA ASN A 114 -14.06 5.52 7.62
C ASN A 114 -14.68 6.30 6.47
N ASP A 115 -13.97 7.31 5.96
CA ASP A 115 -14.54 8.18 4.95
C ASP A 115 -14.53 7.46 3.61
N GLU A 116 -15.70 7.43 2.97
CA GLU A 116 -15.84 6.88 1.63
C GLU A 116 -15.36 7.91 0.60
N PRO A 117 -14.36 7.58 -0.22
CA PRO A 117 -13.86 8.51 -1.22
C PRO A 117 -14.89 8.74 -2.33
N SER A 118 -15.12 10.00 -2.71
CA SER A 118 -16.21 10.37 -3.61
C SER A 118 -16.11 9.74 -5.01
N ILE A 119 -14.89 9.64 -5.55
CA ILE A 119 -14.68 9.27 -6.96
C ILE A 119 -14.09 7.87 -7.14
N ASN A 120 -13.19 7.46 -6.24
CA ASN A 120 -12.38 6.25 -6.41
C ASN A 120 -12.54 5.32 -5.19
N PRO A 121 -13.61 4.51 -5.14
CA PRO A 121 -13.93 3.68 -3.97
C PRO A 121 -12.74 2.86 -3.48
N PRO A 122 -11.96 2.14 -4.32
CA PRO A 122 -10.84 1.34 -3.84
C PRO A 122 -9.82 2.06 -2.97
N VAL A 123 -9.70 3.40 -3.04
CA VAL A 123 -8.76 4.21 -2.26
C VAL A 123 -8.89 4.04 -0.74
N TRP A 124 -10.04 3.59 -0.23
CA TRP A 124 -10.27 3.40 1.21
C TRP A 124 -9.12 2.63 1.91
N SER A 125 -8.54 1.62 1.24
CA SER A 125 -7.46 0.80 1.81
C SER A 125 -6.14 1.58 1.97
N LEU A 126 -5.92 2.60 1.13
CA LEU A 126 -4.77 3.50 1.23
C LEU A 126 -4.88 4.42 2.46
N PHE A 127 -6.09 4.90 2.79
CA PHE A 127 -6.30 5.73 3.98
C PHE A 127 -5.96 4.96 5.26
N LEU A 128 -6.34 3.69 5.33
CA LEU A 128 -5.97 2.82 6.45
C LEU A 128 -4.46 2.63 6.56
N GLU A 129 -3.74 2.47 5.43
CA GLU A 129 -2.28 2.42 5.46
C GLU A 129 -1.70 3.72 6.03
N VAL A 130 -2.19 4.89 5.59
CA VAL A 130 -1.74 6.20 6.07
C VAL A 130 -2.00 6.35 7.57
N TRP A 131 -3.18 5.97 8.06
CA TRP A 131 -3.53 5.99 9.48
C TRP A 131 -2.74 4.97 10.31
N ALA A 132 -2.23 3.89 9.72
CA ALA A 132 -1.33 2.96 10.40
C ALA A 132 0.10 3.51 10.56
N MET A 133 0.54 4.46 9.72
CA MET A 133 1.92 4.99 9.75
C MET A 133 2.30 5.67 11.07
N PRO A 134 1.45 6.48 11.72
CA PRO A 134 1.73 7.01 13.05
C PRO A 134 1.96 5.94 14.13
N PHE A 135 1.33 4.77 13.99
CA PHE A 135 1.46 3.66 14.93
C PHE A 135 2.68 2.78 14.65
N MET A 136 3.52 3.13 13.68
CA MET A 136 4.71 2.35 13.33
C MET A 136 5.64 2.01 14.51
N PRO A 137 5.94 2.92 15.47
CA PRO A 137 6.72 2.56 16.65
C PRO A 137 6.10 1.38 17.43
N LEU A 138 4.78 1.36 17.57
CA LEU A 138 4.06 0.27 18.25
C LEU A 138 4.02 -1.00 17.39
N ILE A 139 3.82 -0.87 16.08
CA ILE A 139 3.83 -2.00 15.14
C ILE A 139 5.20 -2.69 15.16
N VAL A 140 6.30 -1.94 15.10
CA VAL A 140 7.66 -2.49 15.18
C VAL A 140 7.96 -3.04 16.57
N TRP A 141 7.50 -2.37 17.62
CA TRP A 141 7.62 -2.90 18.98
C TRP A 141 6.90 -4.24 19.14
N SER A 142 5.72 -4.41 18.52
CA SER A 142 4.96 -5.66 18.54
C SER A 142 5.72 -6.83 17.90
N SER A 143 6.61 -6.57 16.92
CA SER A 143 7.42 -7.61 16.28
C SER A 143 8.70 -7.96 17.03
N SER A 144 8.98 -7.33 18.18
CA SER A 144 10.21 -7.57 18.95
C SER A 144 10.25 -8.97 19.58
N ASP A 145 9.10 -9.55 19.88
CA ASP A 145 8.96 -10.88 20.46
C ASP A 145 7.66 -11.53 19.99
N LYS A 146 7.64 -12.87 19.85
CA LYS A 146 6.47 -13.61 19.34
C LYS A 146 5.24 -13.45 20.25
N ILE A 147 5.43 -13.46 21.57
CA ILE A 147 4.34 -13.30 22.53
C ILE A 147 3.75 -11.90 22.40
N ARG A 148 4.59 -10.87 22.26
CA ARG A 148 4.14 -9.49 22.02
C ARG A 148 3.34 -9.36 20.72
N GLY A 149 3.80 -9.99 19.65
CA GLY A 149 3.08 -9.99 18.38
C GLY A 149 1.69 -10.62 18.52
N ILE A 150 1.60 -11.77 19.18
CA ILE A 150 0.33 -12.47 19.42
C ILE A 150 -0.59 -11.63 20.31
N THR A 151 -0.09 -11.07 21.42
CA THR A 151 -0.91 -10.27 22.34
C THR A 151 -1.40 -8.98 21.69
N CYS A 152 -0.55 -8.27 20.94
CA CYS A 152 -0.96 -7.08 20.19
C CYS A 152 -1.97 -7.40 19.09
N ALA A 153 -1.79 -8.50 18.35
CA ALA A 153 -2.74 -8.91 17.32
C ALA A 153 -4.11 -9.31 17.93
N ALA A 154 -4.10 -10.04 19.05
CA ALA A 154 -5.31 -10.41 19.78
C ALA A 154 -6.01 -9.17 20.35
N ALA A 155 -5.27 -8.25 20.95
CA ALA A 155 -5.82 -6.98 21.46
C ALA A 155 -6.44 -6.14 20.33
N ALA A 156 -5.76 -6.02 19.18
CA ALA A 156 -6.30 -5.34 18.01
C ALA A 156 -7.59 -6.00 17.49
N MET A 157 -7.67 -7.34 17.52
CA MET A 157 -8.87 -8.07 17.14
C MET A 157 -10.03 -7.83 18.12
N LEU A 158 -9.75 -7.86 19.44
CA LEU A 158 -10.74 -7.61 20.48
C LEU A 158 -11.29 -6.18 20.42
N VAL A 159 -10.41 -5.18 20.27
CA VAL A 159 -10.84 -3.78 20.04
C VAL A 159 -11.57 -3.67 18.70
N GLY A 160 -11.17 -4.47 17.72
CA GLY A 160 -11.84 -4.65 16.43
C GLY A 160 -13.30 -5.05 16.52
N LEU A 161 -13.72 -5.73 17.60
CA LEU A 161 -15.14 -6.07 17.83
C LEU A 161 -16.00 -4.84 18.13
N ILE A 162 -15.37 -3.75 18.60
CA ILE A 162 -16.03 -2.47 18.91
C ILE A 162 -15.80 -1.47 17.77
N VAL A 163 -14.56 -1.42 17.26
CA VAL A 163 -14.12 -0.52 16.19
C VAL A 163 -13.54 -1.37 15.06
N PRO A 164 -14.35 -1.80 14.07
CA PRO A 164 -13.96 -2.78 13.04
C PRO A 164 -12.64 -2.46 12.31
N GLN A 165 -12.30 -1.19 12.17
CA GLN A 165 -11.09 -0.73 11.50
C GLN A 165 -9.82 -1.08 12.27
N VAL A 166 -9.90 -1.16 13.61
CA VAL A 166 -8.78 -1.57 14.46
C VAL A 166 -8.43 -3.03 14.22
N SER A 167 -9.38 -3.86 13.78
CA SER A 167 -9.08 -5.24 13.40
C SER A 167 -8.04 -5.30 12.27
N ILE A 168 -7.98 -4.31 11.39
CA ILE A 168 -7.00 -4.25 10.29
C ILE A 168 -5.57 -4.07 10.83
N LEU A 169 -5.40 -3.44 12.01
CA LEU A 169 -4.09 -3.35 12.68
C LEU A 169 -3.53 -4.74 13.00
N CYS A 170 -4.36 -5.77 13.17
CA CYS A 170 -3.88 -7.14 13.34
C CYS A 170 -3.09 -7.62 12.11
N LEU A 171 -3.50 -7.24 10.89
CA LEU A 171 -2.78 -7.57 9.65
C LEU A 171 -1.44 -6.86 9.58
N PHE A 172 -1.36 -5.63 10.10
CA PHE A 172 -0.10 -4.92 10.24
C PHE A 172 0.82 -5.60 11.25
N VAL A 173 0.33 -6.01 12.42
CA VAL A 173 1.11 -6.75 13.41
C VAL A 173 1.62 -8.08 12.86
N ILE A 174 0.78 -8.81 12.11
CA ILE A 174 1.17 -10.05 11.42
C ILE A 174 2.32 -9.75 10.44
N GLY A 175 2.15 -8.78 9.54
CA GLY A 175 3.19 -8.41 8.58
C GLY A 175 4.51 -7.99 9.23
N ALA A 176 4.44 -7.24 10.32
CA ALA A 176 5.61 -6.86 11.11
C ALA A 176 6.30 -8.07 11.76
N SER A 177 5.54 -9.03 12.28
CA SER A 177 6.06 -10.26 12.88
C SER A 177 6.82 -11.12 11.86
N PHE A 178 6.38 -11.13 10.60
CA PHE A 178 7.07 -11.82 9.51
C PHE A 178 8.27 -11.03 8.95
N SER A 179 8.48 -9.76 9.32
CA SER A 179 9.48 -8.87 8.71
C SER A 179 10.93 -9.40 8.76
N HIS A 180 11.27 -10.20 9.76
CA HIS A 180 12.58 -10.82 9.93
C HIS A 180 12.83 -11.97 8.93
N ILE A 181 11.78 -12.57 8.38
CA ILE A 181 11.89 -13.67 7.43
C ILE A 181 12.14 -13.12 6.03
N SER A 182 13.18 -13.60 5.36
CA SER A 182 13.42 -13.36 3.94
C SER A 182 13.31 -14.66 3.17
N PHE A 183 12.59 -14.65 2.05
CA PHE A 183 12.44 -15.80 1.18
C PHE A 183 12.73 -15.44 -0.27
N ARG A 184 13.11 -16.43 -1.07
CA ARG A 184 13.35 -16.31 -2.51
C ARG A 184 12.47 -17.33 -3.21
N ASN A 185 11.89 -16.96 -4.34
CA ASN A 185 11.03 -17.85 -5.10
C ASN A 185 11.19 -17.55 -6.59
N ARG A 186 11.63 -18.55 -7.34
CA ARG A 186 11.93 -18.41 -8.77
C ARG A 186 10.72 -17.93 -9.60
N LEU A 187 9.50 -18.34 -9.24
CA LEU A 187 8.28 -17.93 -9.94
C LEU A 187 7.97 -16.46 -9.63
N LEU A 188 8.04 -16.04 -8.37
CA LEU A 188 7.80 -14.64 -7.99
C LEU A 188 8.92 -13.70 -8.45
N ASP A 189 10.15 -14.21 -8.58
CA ASP A 189 11.30 -13.47 -9.08
C ASP A 189 11.34 -13.40 -10.62
N ALA A 190 10.40 -14.06 -11.32
CA ALA A 190 10.29 -14.00 -12.77
C ALA A 190 9.91 -12.59 -13.25
N ALA A 191 10.19 -12.29 -14.53
CA ALA A 191 10.02 -10.97 -15.10
C ALA A 191 8.59 -10.43 -15.02
N ILE A 192 7.58 -11.28 -15.28
CA ILE A 192 6.17 -10.86 -15.32
C ILE A 192 5.64 -10.48 -13.93
N PRO A 193 5.74 -11.33 -12.88
CA PRO A 193 5.31 -10.94 -11.54
C PRO A 193 6.07 -9.72 -11.01
N GLN A 194 7.37 -9.62 -11.29
CA GLN A 194 8.17 -8.46 -10.90
C GLN A 194 7.72 -7.18 -11.61
N TRP A 195 7.38 -7.26 -12.91
CA TRP A 195 6.87 -6.12 -13.65
C TRP A 195 5.50 -5.67 -13.12
N LEU A 196 4.58 -6.61 -12.91
CA LEU A 196 3.28 -6.35 -12.29
C LEU A 196 3.45 -5.73 -10.89
N GLY A 197 4.39 -6.25 -10.11
CA GLY A 197 4.74 -5.73 -8.79
C GLY A 197 5.24 -4.30 -8.78
N ARG A 198 6.01 -3.90 -9.81
CA ARG A 198 6.52 -2.52 -9.93
C ARG A 198 5.40 -1.53 -10.19
N ILE A 199 4.41 -1.89 -11.02
CA ILE A 199 3.29 -1.01 -11.38
C ILE A 199 2.09 -1.16 -10.45
N SER A 200 2.15 -2.08 -9.47
CA SER A 200 0.96 -2.51 -8.72
C SER A 200 0.28 -1.36 -7.98
N TYR A 201 1.04 -0.37 -7.49
CA TYR A 201 0.49 0.78 -6.79
C TYR A 201 -0.25 1.73 -7.74
N SER A 202 0.40 2.10 -8.84
CA SER A 202 -0.23 2.90 -9.91
C SER A 202 -1.48 2.20 -10.46
N LEU A 203 -1.40 0.90 -10.76
CA LEU A 203 -2.53 0.10 -11.24
C LEU A 203 -3.67 0.04 -10.21
N TYR A 204 -3.35 -0.23 -8.94
CA TYR A 204 -4.34 -0.25 -7.87
C TYR A 204 -5.11 1.08 -7.77
N LEU A 205 -4.44 2.21 -8.01
CA LEU A 205 -5.09 3.49 -7.90
C LEU A 205 -5.88 3.89 -9.16
N SER A 206 -5.45 3.48 -10.35
CA SER A 206 -6.09 3.89 -11.61
C SER A 206 -7.12 2.89 -12.14
N HIS A 207 -7.05 1.60 -11.79
CA HIS A 207 -7.85 0.56 -12.46
C HIS A 207 -9.35 0.80 -12.40
N ALA A 208 -9.90 1.18 -11.25
CA ALA A 208 -11.33 1.43 -11.11
C ALA A 208 -11.81 2.63 -11.93
N LEU A 209 -10.99 3.66 -12.08
CA LEU A 209 -11.29 4.80 -12.94
C LEU A 209 -11.36 4.37 -14.41
N VAL A 210 -10.35 3.63 -14.88
CA VAL A 210 -10.32 3.10 -16.25
C VAL A 210 -11.49 2.17 -16.51
N LEU A 211 -11.77 1.25 -15.58
CA LEU A 211 -12.90 0.33 -15.67
C LEU A 211 -14.23 1.09 -15.73
N LYS A 212 -14.46 2.08 -14.87
CA LYS A 212 -15.69 2.89 -14.89
C LYS A 212 -15.90 3.57 -16.24
N VAL A 213 -14.86 4.17 -16.82
CA VAL A 213 -14.95 4.83 -18.14
C VAL A 213 -15.34 3.82 -19.23
N PHE A 214 -14.66 2.69 -19.28
CA PHE A 214 -14.92 1.68 -20.31
C PHE A 214 -16.26 0.98 -20.13
N VAL A 215 -16.65 0.66 -18.89
CA VAL A 215 -17.94 0.04 -18.59
C VAL A 215 -19.08 1.00 -18.91
N HIS A 216 -18.90 2.30 -18.67
CA HIS A 216 -19.88 3.31 -19.08
C HIS A 216 -20.02 3.40 -20.60
N ALA A 217 -18.91 3.30 -21.35
CA ALA A 217 -18.92 3.41 -22.81
C ALA A 217 -19.38 2.14 -23.55
N PHE A 218 -19.04 0.95 -23.03
CA PHE A 218 -19.22 -0.34 -23.75
C PHE A 218 -20.02 -1.39 -22.94
N GLY A 219 -20.62 -1.00 -21.81
CA GLY A 219 -21.31 -1.92 -20.91
C GLY A 219 -20.36 -2.89 -20.21
N ALA A 220 -20.86 -4.04 -19.74
CA ALA A 220 -20.05 -5.01 -18.99
C ALA A 220 -18.79 -5.49 -19.74
N TRP A 221 -18.87 -5.66 -21.07
CA TRP A 221 -17.74 -6.02 -21.91
C TRP A 221 -16.65 -4.95 -21.98
N GLY A 222 -16.99 -3.70 -21.69
CA GLY A 222 -16.03 -2.63 -21.46
C GLY A 222 -15.00 -2.98 -20.38
N GLY A 223 -15.41 -3.72 -19.34
CA GLY A 223 -14.49 -4.17 -18.29
C GLY A 223 -13.35 -5.06 -18.81
N VAL A 224 -13.63 -5.93 -19.77
CA VAL A 224 -12.62 -6.80 -20.40
C VAL A 224 -11.69 -5.98 -21.30
N LEU A 225 -12.28 -5.08 -22.10
CA LEU A 225 -11.53 -4.16 -22.97
C LEU A 225 -10.65 -3.18 -22.16
N ALA A 226 -11.05 -2.89 -20.92
CA ALA A 226 -10.31 -2.03 -20.01
C ALA A 226 -9.04 -2.68 -19.45
N ILE A 227 -8.88 -4.01 -19.48
CA ILE A 227 -7.68 -4.69 -18.93
C ILE A 227 -6.38 -4.16 -19.55
N PRO A 228 -6.20 -4.19 -20.89
CA PRO A 228 -4.99 -3.65 -21.50
C PRO A 228 -4.82 -2.14 -21.24
N ALA A 229 -5.93 -1.39 -21.22
CA ALA A 229 -5.90 0.04 -20.91
C ALA A 229 -5.45 0.32 -19.46
N ALA A 230 -5.94 -0.45 -18.48
CA ALA A 230 -5.60 -0.31 -17.08
C ALA A 230 -4.12 -0.65 -16.83
N LEU A 231 -3.61 -1.71 -17.46
CA LEU A 231 -2.18 -2.07 -17.40
C LEU A 231 -1.30 -0.99 -18.05
N CYS A 232 -1.71 -0.47 -19.22
CA CYS A 232 -0.99 0.57 -19.94
C CYS A 232 -0.96 1.88 -19.13
N ILE A 233 -2.12 2.34 -18.64
CA ILE A 233 -2.25 3.56 -17.82
C ILE A 233 -1.49 3.40 -16.50
N GLY A 234 -1.62 2.26 -15.82
CA GLY A 234 -0.85 1.97 -14.61
C GLY A 234 0.66 2.02 -14.85
N TRP A 235 1.13 1.49 -15.98
CA TRP A 235 2.54 1.58 -16.38
C TRP A 235 2.98 3.02 -16.71
N LEU A 236 2.13 3.81 -17.40
CA LEU A 236 2.41 5.20 -17.73
C LEU A 236 2.51 6.08 -16.47
N ILE A 237 1.57 5.93 -15.54
CA ILE A 237 1.58 6.64 -14.24
C ILE A 237 2.82 6.22 -13.45
N TRP A 238 3.14 4.92 -13.45
CA TRP A 238 4.35 4.45 -12.79
C TRP A 238 5.61 5.08 -13.39
N TRP A 239 5.73 5.10 -14.72
CA TRP A 239 6.90 5.60 -15.41
C TRP A 239 7.10 7.11 -15.21
N SER A 240 5.99 7.87 -15.31
CA SER A 240 6.01 9.34 -15.25
C SER A 240 6.10 9.89 -13.82
N VAL A 241 5.29 9.36 -12.89
CA VAL A 241 5.11 9.92 -11.55
C VAL A 241 5.71 9.02 -10.47
N GLU A 242 5.26 7.77 -10.36
CA GLU A 242 5.65 6.89 -9.23
C GLU A 242 7.17 6.63 -9.20
N ARG A 243 7.79 6.41 -10.37
CA ARG A 243 9.22 6.16 -10.47
C ARG A 243 10.03 7.35 -9.98
N GLN A 244 9.57 8.58 -10.23
CA GLN A 244 10.25 9.79 -9.77
C GLN A 244 10.03 10.01 -8.28
N SER A 245 8.82 9.76 -7.77
CA SER A 245 8.50 9.83 -6.34
C SER A 245 9.32 8.83 -5.51
N ILE A 246 9.56 7.63 -6.04
CA ILE A 246 10.46 6.63 -5.44
C ILE A 246 11.91 7.12 -5.39
N LYS A 247 12.42 7.78 -6.44
CA LYS A 247 13.78 8.33 -6.41
C LYS A 247 13.89 9.46 -5.39
N LEU A 248 12.91 10.35 -5.34
CA LEU A 248 12.89 11.48 -4.42
C LEU A 248 12.84 11.01 -2.96
N SER A 249 11.98 10.05 -2.63
CA SER A 249 11.91 9.45 -1.29
C SER A 249 13.22 8.75 -0.87
N ARG A 250 14.00 8.20 -1.82
CA ARG A 250 15.34 7.67 -1.51
C ARG A 250 16.36 8.77 -1.25
N LYS A 251 16.29 9.90 -1.97
CA LYS A 251 17.17 11.06 -1.77
C LYS A 251 16.98 11.64 -0.37
N ILE A 252 15.73 11.84 0.06
CA ILE A 252 15.39 12.34 1.41
C ILE A 252 16.02 11.46 2.50
N GLY A 253 15.91 10.13 2.37
CA GLY A 253 16.54 9.20 3.31
C GLY A 253 18.06 9.32 3.38
N ARG A 254 18.73 9.50 2.23
CA ARG A 254 20.20 9.65 2.17
C ARG A 254 20.67 10.99 2.75
N THR A 255 20.00 12.09 2.45
CA THR A 255 20.36 13.42 2.98
C THR A 255 20.23 13.47 4.50
N ALA A 256 19.17 12.86 5.04
CA ALA A 256 18.97 12.79 6.49
C ALA A 256 20.09 11.98 7.21
N VAL A 257 20.65 10.96 6.56
CA VAL A 257 21.82 10.22 7.08
C VAL A 257 23.06 11.12 7.05
N PHE A 258 23.31 11.83 5.95
CA PHE A 258 24.50 12.66 5.78
C PHE A 258 24.54 13.87 6.72
N GLN A 259 23.41 14.54 6.95
CA GLN A 259 23.33 15.66 7.90
C GLN A 259 23.69 15.22 9.33
N MET A 260 23.33 14.01 9.74
CA MET A 260 23.68 13.49 11.07
C MET A 260 25.17 13.17 11.21
N SER A 261 25.79 12.58 10.18
CA SER A 261 27.24 12.32 10.22
C SER A 261 28.07 13.60 10.29
N SER A 262 27.56 14.71 9.75
CA SER A 262 28.22 16.02 9.78
C SER A 262 28.01 16.79 11.09
N ILE A 263 27.00 16.46 11.88
CA ILE A 263 26.74 17.09 13.20
C ILE A 263 27.43 16.30 14.33
N ALA A 264 27.69 15.00 14.11
CA ALA A 264 28.38 14.13 15.06
C ALA A 264 29.92 14.22 14.99
N THR A 265 30.47 15.02 14.06
CA THR A 265 31.90 15.35 13.91
C THR A 265 32.14 16.77 14.35
#